data_AF-A0A5E4QI30-F1
#
_entry.id   AF-A0A5E4QI30-F1
#
_cell.length_a   1.000
_cell.length_b   1.000
_cell.length_c   1.000
_cell.angle_alpha   90.00
_cell.angle_beta   90.00
_cell.angle_gamma   90.00
#
_symmetry.space_group_name_H-M   'P 1'
#
loop_
_entity.id
_entity.type
_entity.pdbx_description
1 polymer ?
#
loop_
_entity_poly.entity_id
_entity_poly.type
_entity_poly.pdbx_seq_one_letter_code
_entity_poly.pdbx_strand_id
1 'polypeptide(L)'
;MNLKVPANSEVFNLFKTNRKAFVEKVKECVASSLEHLYDDPPTEDKHYITFKPYDSMVHDTAKNAMLRHKDNDESSHGISWVQPGSCDPFSKVENI
;
A
#
# COMPACT_ATOMS: atom_id res chain seq x y z
N MET A 1 7.59 -4.50 -14.43
CA MET A 1 8.63 -3.47 -14.70
C MET A 1 8.88 -3.40 -16.19
N ASN A 2 8.73 -2.21 -16.81
CA ASN A 2 9.07 -2.06 -18.23
C ASN A 2 10.58 -1.79 -18.37
N LEU A 3 11.35 -2.84 -18.65
CA LEU A 3 12.81 -2.77 -18.80
C LEU A 3 13.25 -2.26 -20.19
N LYS A 4 12.30 -2.07 -21.13
CA LYS A 4 12.59 -1.60 -22.49
C LYS A 4 12.74 -0.08 -22.57
N VAL A 5 12.07 0.65 -21.68
CA VAL A 5 12.19 2.11 -21.52
C VAL A 5 12.27 2.43 -20.03
N PRO A 6 13.48 2.39 -19.42
CA PRO A 6 13.62 2.66 -18.00
C PRO A 6 13.40 4.15 -17.71
N ALA A 7 12.53 4.45 -16.74
CA ALA A 7 12.28 5.82 -16.28
C ALA A 7 13.50 6.43 -15.56
N ASN A 8 14.34 5.59 -14.97
CA ASN A 8 15.61 5.98 -14.37
C ASN A 8 16.74 5.16 -15.01
N SER A 9 17.46 5.78 -15.95
CA SER A 9 18.54 5.15 -16.71
C SER A 9 19.75 4.82 -15.84
N GLU A 10 20.03 5.62 -14.80
CA GLU A 10 21.14 5.41 -13.87
C GLU A 10 20.95 4.13 -13.06
N VAL A 11 19.78 3.97 -12.44
CA VAL A 11 19.42 2.80 -11.64
C VAL A 11 19.37 1.54 -12.51
N PHE A 12 18.88 1.66 -13.74
CA PHE A 12 18.88 0.56 -14.70
C PHE A 12 20.29 0.12 -15.12
N ASN A 13 21.19 1.09 -15.35
CA ASN A 13 22.58 0.80 -15.63
C ASN A 13 23.25 0.11 -14.44
N LEU A 14 23.04 0.62 -13.21
CA LEU A 14 23.57 0.02 -11.98
C LEU A 14 23.07 -1.42 -11.81
N PHE A 15 21.79 -1.68 -12.09
CA PHE A 15 21.22 -3.03 -12.07
C PHE A 15 21.93 -3.98 -13.04
N LYS A 16 22.26 -3.52 -14.25
CA LYS A 16 22.94 -4.32 -15.28
C LYS A 16 24.43 -4.53 -15.01
N THR A 17 25.13 -3.49 -14.56
CA THR A 17 26.60 -3.50 -14.44
C THR A 17 27.08 -3.95 -13.08
N ASN A 18 26.32 -3.68 -12.01
CA ASN A 18 26.69 -4.01 -10.65
C ASN A 18 25.46 -4.33 -9.79
N ARG A 19 24.94 -5.54 -9.96
CA ARG A 19 23.75 -6.03 -9.24
C ARG A 19 23.90 -5.95 -7.71
N LYS A 20 25.11 -6.14 -7.16
CA LYS A 20 25.34 -6.05 -5.71
C LYS A 20 25.11 -4.63 -5.22
N ALA A 21 25.72 -3.63 -5.88
CA ALA A 21 25.52 -2.23 -5.53
C ALA A 21 24.06 -1.79 -5.70
N PHE A 22 23.37 -2.27 -6.74
CA PHE A 22 21.95 -2.04 -6.91
C PHE A 22 21.13 -2.55 -5.71
N VAL A 23 21.37 -3.80 -5.26
CA VAL A 23 20.65 -4.39 -4.12
C VAL A 23 20.92 -3.61 -2.84
N GLU A 24 22.17 -3.22 -2.58
CA GLU A 24 22.49 -2.38 -1.41
C GLU A 24 21.75 -1.04 -1.48
N LYS A 25 21.68 -0.40 -2.66
CA LYS A 25 20.94 0.85 -2.80
C LYS A 25 19.44 0.69 -2.54
N VAL A 26 18.85 -0.42 -2.99
CA VAL A 26 17.45 -0.74 -2.70
C VAL A 26 17.22 -0.89 -1.19
N LYS A 27 18.12 -1.59 -0.49
CA LYS A 27 18.03 -1.74 0.98
C LYS A 27 18.13 -0.40 1.69
N GLU A 28 19.06 0.46 1.29
CA GLU A 28 19.17 1.82 1.83
C GLU A 28 17.87 2.61 1.65
N CYS A 29 17.26 2.56 0.46
CA CYS A 29 15.99 3.25 0.18
C CYS A 29 14.84 2.71 1.04
N VAL A 30 14.76 1.39 1.23
CA VAL A 30 13.75 0.78 2.11
C VAL A 30 13.99 1.18 3.56
N ALA A 31 15.22 1.10 4.05
CA ALA A 31 15.57 1.49 5.41
C ALA A 31 15.24 2.97 5.69
N SER A 32 15.63 3.86 4.78
CA SER A 32 15.33 5.29 4.88
C SER A 32 13.82 5.56 4.86
N SER A 33 13.07 4.89 3.99
CA SER A 33 11.60 5.01 3.96
C SER A 33 10.93 4.57 5.26
N LEU A 34 11.46 3.52 5.91
CA LEU A 34 10.95 3.03 7.19
C LEU A 34 11.33 3.93 8.36
N GLU A 35 12.54 4.47 8.36
CA GLU A 35 13.04 5.38 9.39
C GLU A 35 12.22 6.68 9.45
N HIS A 36 11.85 7.23 8.29
CA HIS A 36 11.18 8.53 8.18
C HIS A 36 9.64 8.39 8.03
N LEU A 37 9.09 7.18 8.22
CA LEU A 37 7.66 6.91 7.98
C LEU A 37 6.74 7.77 8.84
N TYR A 38 7.15 8.06 10.07
CA TYR A 38 6.34 8.76 11.08
C TYR A 38 6.81 10.19 11.35
N ASP A 39 7.69 10.71 10.50
CA ASP A 39 8.18 12.08 10.62
C ASP A 39 7.03 13.08 10.54
N ASP A 40 7.22 14.19 11.24
CA ASP A 40 6.28 15.29 11.17
C ASP A 40 6.32 15.94 9.78
N PRO A 41 5.19 16.49 9.32
CA PRO A 41 5.08 17.02 7.96
C PRO A 41 6.08 18.18 7.78
N PRO A 42 6.75 18.28 6.62
CA PRO A 42 7.70 19.36 6.35
C PRO A 42 7.00 20.71 6.08
N THR A 43 5.70 20.80 6.31
CA THR A 43 4.83 21.93 6.00
C THR A 43 3.79 22.10 7.08
N GLU A 44 3.31 23.33 7.23
CA GLU A 44 2.22 23.71 8.13
C GLU A 44 0.82 23.40 7.56
N ASP A 45 0.76 22.75 6.39
CA ASP A 45 -0.51 22.34 5.79
C ASP A 45 -1.18 21.25 6.63
N LYS A 46 -2.29 21.61 7.27
CA LYS A 46 -3.13 20.70 8.06
C LYS A 46 -3.73 19.54 7.26
N HIS A 47 -3.72 19.61 5.92
CA HIS A 47 -4.21 18.55 5.03
C HIS A 47 -3.10 17.63 4.52
N TYR A 48 -1.85 17.83 4.94
CA TYR A 48 -0.75 16.95 4.60
C TYR A 48 -1.00 15.54 5.14
N ILE A 49 -0.82 14.53 4.29
CA ILE A 49 -1.03 13.14 4.68
C ILE A 49 0.20 12.65 5.45
N THR A 50 0.00 12.28 6.71
CA THR A 50 1.03 11.71 7.58
C THR A 50 0.66 10.32 8.05
N PHE A 51 1.65 9.47 8.33
CA PHE A 51 1.43 8.25 9.08
C PHE A 51 1.67 8.49 10.57
N LYS A 52 0.91 7.80 11.41
CA LYS A 52 1.18 7.71 12.85
C LYS A 52 1.22 6.24 13.27
N PRO A 53 1.99 5.89 14.31
CA PRO A 53 2.02 4.53 14.83
C PRO A 53 0.62 4.07 15.24
N TYR A 54 0.39 2.76 15.18
CA TYR A 54 -0.87 2.18 15.60
C TYR A 54 -1.06 2.36 17.11
N ASP A 55 -2.13 3.06 17.48
CA ASP A 55 -2.65 3.19 18.84
C ASP A 55 -3.97 2.39 18.97
N SER A 56 -3.99 1.36 19.81
CA SER A 56 -5.20 0.55 20.01
C SER A 56 -6.38 1.34 20.55
N MET A 57 -6.16 2.35 21.40
CA MET A 57 -7.24 3.17 21.97
C MET A 57 -7.95 4.00 20.90
N VAL A 58 -7.22 4.42 19.87
CA VAL A 58 -7.76 5.24 18.77
C VAL A 58 -8.29 4.36 17.64
N HIS A 59 -7.52 3.33 17.24
CA HIS A 59 -7.76 2.61 16.00
C HIS A 59 -8.62 1.35 16.17
N ASP A 60 -8.65 0.69 17.34
CA ASP A 60 -9.37 -0.58 17.50
C ASP A 60 -10.87 -0.41 17.25
N THR A 61 -11.47 0.72 17.65
CA THR A 61 -12.90 0.98 17.40
C THR A 61 -13.23 0.94 15.92
N ALA A 62 -12.46 1.65 15.10
CA ALA A 62 -12.65 1.71 13.65
C ALA A 62 -12.33 0.35 13.00
N LYS A 63 -11.20 -0.26 13.35
CA LYS A 63 -10.79 -1.58 12.87
C LYS A 63 -11.86 -2.63 13.15
N ASN A 64 -12.35 -2.71 14.38
CA ASN A 64 -13.40 -3.65 14.77
C ASN A 64 -14.71 -3.34 14.05
N ALA A 65 -15.05 -2.08 13.82
CA ALA A 65 -16.22 -1.71 13.03
C ALA A 65 -16.13 -2.16 11.57
N MET A 66 -14.95 -2.05 10.94
CA MET A 66 -14.70 -2.49 9.57
C MET A 66 -14.71 -4.02 9.44
N LEU A 67 -14.21 -4.72 10.47
CA LEU A 67 -14.16 -6.19 10.49
C LEU A 67 -15.49 -6.84 10.88
N ARG A 68 -16.43 -6.09 11.50
CA ARG A 68 -17.79 -6.59 11.70
C ARG A 68 -18.44 -6.81 10.34
N HIS A 69 -18.66 -8.07 9.98
CA HIS A 69 -19.54 -8.39 8.87
C HIS A 69 -20.90 -7.74 9.13
N LYS A 70 -21.40 -6.95 8.17
CA LYS A 70 -22.80 -6.57 8.17
C LYS A 70 -23.56 -7.85 7.85
N ASP A 71 -24.09 -8.52 8.88
CA ASP A 71 -24.89 -9.74 8.73
C ASP A 71 -26.21 -9.53 7.97
N ASN A 72 -26.43 -8.36 7.36
CA ASN A 72 -27.68 -8.06 6.69
C ASN A 72 -27.47 -7.00 5.59
N ASP A 73 -27.17 -7.46 4.38
CA ASP A 73 -27.68 -6.86 3.15
C ASP A 73 -27.44 -7.85 2.00
N GLU A 74 -28.17 -8.96 2.01
CA GLU A 74 -28.25 -9.87 0.87
C GLU A 74 -28.90 -9.21 -0.39
N SER A 75 -29.26 -7.92 -0.34
CA SER A 75 -30.01 -7.27 -1.44
C SER A 75 -29.26 -6.17 -2.22
N SER A 76 -28.06 -5.73 -1.82
CA SER A 76 -27.32 -4.74 -2.62
C SER A 76 -26.06 -5.34 -3.24
N HIS A 77 -26.20 -5.86 -4.45
CA HIS A 77 -25.06 -6.18 -5.31
C HIS A 77 -24.36 -4.87 -5.69
N GLY A 78 -23.48 -4.35 -4.82
CA GLY A 78 -22.63 -3.21 -5.12
C GLY A 78 -21.58 -3.56 -6.18
N ILE A 79 -20.96 -2.53 -6.76
CA ILE A 79 -19.96 -2.59 -7.87
C ILE A 79 -18.61 -3.21 -7.42
N SER A 80 -18.57 -3.92 -6.30
CA SER A 80 -17.34 -4.60 -5.84
C SER A 80 -17.02 -5.77 -6.76
N TRP A 81 -15.81 -5.76 -7.35
CA TRP A 81 -15.22 -6.90 -8.06
C TRP A 81 -14.59 -7.94 -7.11
N VAL A 82 -14.59 -7.67 -5.80
CA VAL A 82 -14.05 -8.58 -4.77
C VAL A 82 -15.21 -9.28 -4.06
N GLN A 83 -15.14 -10.60 -4.00
CA GLN A 83 -16.08 -11.43 -3.28
C GLN A 83 -15.93 -11.20 -1.77
N PRO A 84 -17.04 -11.07 -1.01
CA PRO A 84 -16.97 -10.99 0.44
C PRO A 84 -16.11 -12.13 1.03
N GLY A 85 -15.15 -11.78 1.88
CA GLY A 85 -14.22 -12.74 2.48
C GLY A 85 -13.00 -13.11 1.62
N SER A 86 -12.89 -12.61 0.39
CA SER A 86 -11.69 -12.73 -0.44
C SER A 86 -10.83 -11.47 -0.39
N CYS A 87 -9.51 -11.65 -0.49
CA CYS A 87 -8.55 -10.56 -0.73
C CYS A 87 -8.10 -10.49 -2.19
N ASP A 88 -8.62 -11.38 -3.05
CA ASP A 88 -8.23 -11.44 -4.45
C ASP A 88 -9.06 -10.44 -5.27
N PRO A 89 -8.41 -9.54 -6.04
CA PRO A 89 -9.12 -8.68 -6.98
C PRO A 89 -9.78 -9.54 -8.06
N PHE A 90 -11.03 -9.21 -8.44
CA PHE A 90 -11.86 -9.95 -9.41
C PHE A 90 -12.32 -11.35 -8.96
N SER A 91 -12.35 -11.62 -7.66
CA SER A 91 -12.88 -12.87 -7.12
C SER A 91 -14.38 -13.07 -7.33
N LYS A 92 -15.15 -12.00 -7.64
CA LYS A 92 -16.55 -12.19 -8.05
C LYS A 92 -16.61 -12.69 -9.48
N VAL A 93 -17.21 -13.86 -9.67
CA VAL A 93 -17.57 -14.37 -10.99
C VAL A 93 -18.79 -13.59 -11.48
N GLU A 94 -18.66 -12.88 -12.60
CA GLU A 94 -19.82 -12.33 -13.31
C GLU A 94 -20.60 -13.50 -13.91
N ASN A 95 -21.81 -13.75 -13.40
CA ASN A 95 -22.75 -14.64 -14.10
C ASN A 95 -23.29 -13.87 -15.31
N ILE A 96 -22.78 -14.19 -16.49
CA ILE A 96 -23.28 -13.70 -17.79
C ILE A 96 -24.50 -14.52 -18.18
#